data_AF-A4C9E0-F1
#
_entry.id   AF-A4C9E0-F1
#
_cell.length_a   1.000
_cell.length_b   1.000
_cell.length_c   1.000
_cell.angle_alpha   90.00
_cell.angle_beta   90.00
_cell.angle_gamma   90.00
#
_symmetry.space_group_name_H-M   'P 1'
#
loop_
_entity.id
_entity.type
_entity.pdbx_description
1 polymer ?
#
loop_
_entity_poly.entity_id
_entity_poly.type
_entity_poly.pdbx_seq_one_letter_code
_entity_poly.pdbx_strand_id
1 'polypeptide(L)'
;MKNKFVLSSLLLSALASVSVSVSAITLDEIDFANAIETQDLLYAPLKGTTSNRGAFWYKDIQQKIVGPSNAGWGIKRITIRAFPQSHNNNVYSEFVSVNNILDIRNNVLPENAILCEATDTLINKLKGYGIYYNLQSNVGNYPSVCSLQLKYQASDETQEAEIVDFVNSNKVITVSYNISTSITPAVTMDVPNIISALVSDSVLVLDTDKNLYEGDAYKVLFQSAQYSSSLFRNDKTNEEPLEYVDWKRFIDLHEFSTSATLLLDKNVAEQVVEITVPGGSETILSVNF
;
A
#
# COMPACT_ATOMS: atom_id res chain seq x y z
N MET A 1 -20.71 58.86 30.12
CA MET A 1 -19.70 58.05 30.84
C MET A 1 -20.34 56.75 31.31
N LYS A 2 -19.61 55.64 31.12
CA LYS A 2 -19.82 54.27 31.64
C LYS A 2 -20.77 53.34 30.85
N ASN A 3 -20.17 52.77 29.80
CA ASN A 3 -20.15 51.36 29.37
C ASN A 3 -21.23 50.40 29.93
N LYS A 4 -21.95 49.76 29.01
CA LYS A 4 -22.39 48.37 29.17
C LYS A 4 -21.95 47.57 27.95
N PHE A 5 -20.81 46.91 28.09
CA PHE A 5 -20.37 45.83 27.21
C PHE A 5 -21.27 44.63 27.47
N VAL A 6 -21.99 44.16 26.46
CA VAL A 6 -22.60 42.84 26.45
C VAL A 6 -21.56 41.89 25.88
N LEU A 7 -20.90 41.11 26.75
CA LEU A 7 -20.12 39.95 26.33
C LEU A 7 -21.09 38.87 25.89
N SER A 8 -21.29 38.72 24.58
CA SER A 8 -21.80 37.47 24.01
C SER A 8 -20.60 36.54 23.82
N SER A 9 -20.42 35.63 24.78
CA SER A 9 -19.51 34.50 24.70
C SER A 9 -19.97 33.53 23.60
N LEU A 10 -19.46 33.71 22.39
CA LEU A 10 -19.44 32.68 21.34
C LEU A 10 -18.34 31.68 21.68
N LEU A 11 -18.72 30.62 22.38
CA LEU A 11 -17.96 29.37 22.43
C LEU A 11 -18.02 28.74 21.03
N LEU A 12 -17.11 29.17 20.15
CA LEU A 12 -16.72 28.38 18.99
C LEU A 12 -15.91 27.20 19.52
N SER A 13 -16.61 26.12 19.87
CA SER A 13 -16.00 24.80 19.96
C SER A 13 -15.51 24.42 18.56
N ALA A 14 -14.25 24.78 18.30
CA ALA A 14 -13.48 24.17 17.25
C ALA A 14 -13.42 22.68 17.56
N LEU A 15 -14.36 21.91 17.00
CA LEU A 15 -14.12 20.51 16.69
C LEU A 15 -12.94 20.53 15.73
N ALA A 16 -11.74 20.41 16.29
CA ALA A 16 -10.59 19.93 15.58
C ALA A 16 -11.00 18.55 15.06
N SER A 17 -11.42 18.51 13.80
CA SER A 17 -11.46 17.31 13.00
C SER A 17 -10.04 16.76 13.01
N VAL A 18 -9.77 15.86 13.94
CA VAL A 18 -8.66 14.92 13.86
C VAL A 18 -8.96 14.11 12.60
N SER A 19 -8.46 14.59 11.47
CA SER A 19 -8.31 13.78 10.28
C SER A 19 -7.32 12.69 10.64
N VAL A 20 -7.85 11.58 11.16
CA VAL A 20 -7.14 10.31 11.17
C VAL A 20 -6.85 10.02 9.71
N SER A 21 -5.66 10.39 9.25
CA SER A 21 -5.07 9.82 8.05
C SER A 21 -4.89 8.33 8.38
N VAL A 22 -5.93 7.54 8.12
CA VAL A 22 -5.79 6.09 8.05
C VAL A 22 -4.78 5.87 6.94
N SER A 23 -3.54 5.53 7.32
CA SER A 23 -2.51 5.12 6.38
C SER A 23 -3.12 4.07 5.45
N ALA A 24 -2.98 4.27 4.14
CA ALA A 24 -3.52 3.33 3.17
C ALA A 24 -2.84 1.96 3.38
N ILE A 25 -3.63 0.92 3.57
CA ILE A 25 -3.12 -0.46 3.71
C ILE A 25 -2.32 -0.83 2.46
N THR A 26 -1.11 -1.32 2.67
CA THR A 26 -0.16 -1.74 1.63
C THR A 26 -0.10 -3.27 1.52
N LEU A 27 0.55 -3.79 0.47
CA LEU A 27 0.75 -5.24 0.29
C LEU A 27 1.59 -5.86 1.40
N ASP A 28 2.49 -5.10 2.04
CA ASP A 28 3.36 -5.60 3.11
C ASP A 28 2.62 -5.91 4.40
N GLU A 29 1.43 -5.32 4.58
CA GLU A 29 0.53 -5.56 5.71
C GLU A 29 -0.35 -6.81 5.53
N ILE A 30 -0.31 -7.44 4.35
CA ILE A 30 -1.11 -8.62 4.00
C ILE A 30 -0.38 -9.91 4.40
N ASP A 31 -1.09 -10.79 5.09
CA ASP A 31 -0.63 -12.13 5.45
C ASP A 31 -0.99 -13.15 4.37
N PHE A 32 -0.18 -13.17 3.31
CA PHE A 32 -0.36 -14.12 2.20
C PHE A 32 -0.13 -15.58 2.60
N ALA A 33 0.54 -15.86 3.72
CA ALA A 33 0.75 -17.24 4.20
C ALA A 33 -0.57 -17.88 4.64
N ASN A 34 -1.54 -17.06 5.06
CA ASN A 34 -2.89 -17.49 5.45
C ASN A 34 -3.95 -17.13 4.39
N ALA A 35 -3.53 -16.94 3.14
CA ALA A 35 -4.46 -16.65 2.05
C ALA A 35 -5.35 -17.85 1.71
N ILE A 36 -6.60 -17.57 1.37
CA ILE A 36 -7.59 -18.55 0.93
C ILE A 36 -7.95 -18.21 -0.52
N GLU A 37 -7.67 -19.15 -1.42
CA GLU A 37 -7.86 -18.98 -2.85
C GLU A 37 -9.03 -19.85 -3.36
N THR A 38 -9.84 -19.28 -4.24
CA THR A 38 -10.83 -20.02 -5.04
C THR A 38 -10.55 -19.82 -6.52
N GLN A 39 -11.38 -20.42 -7.37
CA GLN A 39 -11.32 -20.19 -8.81
C GLN A 39 -11.54 -18.71 -9.18
N ASP A 40 -12.35 -17.98 -8.41
CA ASP A 40 -12.83 -16.63 -8.79
C ASP A 40 -12.18 -15.50 -7.99
N LEU A 41 -11.70 -15.78 -6.77
CA LEU A 41 -11.14 -14.77 -5.89
C LEU A 41 -10.00 -15.31 -5.02
N LEU A 42 -9.19 -14.39 -4.50
CA LEU A 42 -8.18 -14.60 -3.47
C LEU A 42 -8.52 -13.69 -2.30
N TYR A 43 -8.59 -14.25 -1.10
CA TYR A 43 -8.67 -13.52 0.15
C TYR A 43 -7.37 -13.69 0.92
N ALA A 44 -6.86 -12.63 1.54
CA ALA A 44 -5.75 -12.74 2.49
C ALA A 44 -5.98 -11.83 3.71
N PRO A 45 -5.79 -12.33 4.95
CA PRO A 45 -5.94 -11.55 6.17
C PRO A 45 -4.84 -10.50 6.33
N LEU A 46 -5.05 -9.54 7.23
CA LEU A 46 -4.03 -8.59 7.67
C LEU A 46 -3.12 -9.24 8.72
N LYS A 47 -1.81 -9.01 8.60
CA LYS A 47 -0.80 -9.44 9.59
C LYS A 47 -1.13 -8.90 10.98
N GLY A 48 -0.92 -9.72 12.02
CA GLY A 48 -1.04 -9.28 13.41
C GLY A 48 -2.46 -8.93 13.87
N THR A 49 -3.50 -9.32 13.12
CA THR A 49 -4.90 -9.11 13.51
C THR A 49 -5.52 -10.41 14.04
N THR A 50 -6.36 -10.30 15.07
CA THR A 50 -7.11 -11.45 15.65
C THR A 50 -8.50 -11.62 15.04
N SER A 51 -9.03 -10.57 14.44
CA SER A 51 -10.20 -10.64 13.58
C SER A 51 -9.79 -11.18 12.22
N ASN A 52 -10.58 -12.06 11.59
CA ASN A 52 -10.37 -12.53 10.21
C ASN A 52 -10.66 -11.39 9.20
N ARG A 53 -9.90 -10.30 9.30
CA ARG A 53 -10.04 -9.06 8.55
C ARG A 53 -8.98 -9.02 7.49
N GLY A 54 -9.35 -8.73 6.24
CA GLY A 54 -8.43 -8.86 5.12
C GLY A 54 -8.93 -8.26 3.82
N ALA A 55 -8.11 -8.39 2.79
CA ALA A 55 -8.33 -7.86 1.45
C ALA A 55 -8.76 -8.96 0.47
N PHE A 56 -9.42 -8.54 -0.61
CA PHE A 56 -9.84 -9.40 -1.71
C PHE A 56 -9.19 -8.97 -3.02
N TRP A 57 -8.78 -9.95 -3.81
CA TRP A 57 -8.45 -9.80 -5.22
C TRP A 57 -9.34 -10.71 -6.04
N TYR A 58 -9.82 -10.22 -7.17
CA TYR A 58 -10.75 -10.95 -8.03
C TYR A 58 -10.07 -11.36 -9.33
N LYS A 59 -10.31 -12.60 -9.74
CA LYS A 59 -9.81 -13.20 -10.99
C LYS A 59 -10.83 -13.07 -12.12
N ASP A 60 -12.11 -12.97 -11.76
CA ASP A 60 -13.25 -12.95 -12.66
C ASP A 60 -13.68 -11.52 -13.05
N ILE A 61 -12.70 -10.68 -13.38
CA ILE A 61 -12.93 -9.29 -13.80
C ILE A 61 -13.68 -9.26 -15.13
N GLN A 62 -14.71 -8.42 -15.20
CA GLN A 62 -15.49 -8.16 -16.40
C GLN A 62 -15.65 -6.66 -16.64
N GLN A 63 -15.92 -6.32 -17.89
CA GLN A 63 -16.27 -4.97 -18.30
C GLN A 63 -17.74 -4.69 -17.96
N LYS A 64 -18.00 -3.64 -17.18
CA LYS A 64 -19.36 -3.14 -16.91
C LYS A 64 -19.50 -1.71 -17.41
N ILE A 65 -20.47 -1.48 -18.27
CA ILE A 65 -20.68 -0.20 -18.94
C ILE A 65 -21.82 0.56 -18.27
N VAL A 66 -21.61 1.86 -18.05
CA VAL A 66 -22.60 2.78 -17.47
C VAL A 66 -22.68 4.02 -18.34
N GLY A 67 -23.87 4.31 -18.87
CA GLY A 67 -24.12 5.41 -19.78
C GLY A 67 -24.66 4.91 -21.14
N PRO A 68 -24.74 5.79 -22.15
CA PRO A 68 -24.26 7.17 -22.15
C PRO A 68 -25.05 8.08 -21.20
N SER A 69 -24.36 9.07 -20.62
CA SER A 69 -24.95 10.09 -19.74
C SER A 69 -24.51 11.48 -20.18
N ASN A 70 -25.33 12.51 -19.93
CA ASN A 70 -24.97 13.88 -20.24
C ASN A 70 -23.94 14.40 -19.21
N ALA A 71 -22.80 14.89 -19.68
CA ALA A 71 -21.73 15.47 -18.86
C ALA A 71 -21.70 17.01 -18.93
N GLY A 72 -22.68 17.63 -19.61
CA GLY A 72 -22.76 19.09 -19.80
C GLY A 72 -22.21 19.54 -21.15
N TRP A 73 -22.69 20.70 -21.62
CA TRP A 73 -22.22 21.36 -22.87
C TRP A 73 -22.25 20.47 -24.12
N GLY A 74 -23.21 19.55 -24.23
CA GLY A 74 -23.30 18.62 -25.35
C GLY A 74 -22.31 17.45 -25.30
N ILE A 75 -21.50 17.34 -24.24
CA ILE A 75 -20.58 16.24 -24.02
C ILE A 75 -21.34 15.06 -23.40
N LYS A 76 -21.12 13.88 -23.97
CA LYS A 76 -21.62 12.60 -23.49
C LYS A 76 -20.51 11.86 -22.76
N ARG A 77 -20.89 11.03 -21.79
CA ARG A 77 -19.96 10.23 -21.00
C ARG A 77 -20.45 8.79 -20.91
N ILE A 78 -19.57 7.87 -21.27
CA ILE A 78 -19.66 6.45 -20.96
C ILE A 78 -18.59 6.13 -19.91
N THR A 79 -18.96 5.42 -18.86
CA THR A 79 -18.01 4.89 -17.86
C THR A 79 -17.91 3.39 -18.02
N ILE A 80 -16.70 2.91 -18.27
CA ILE A 80 -16.37 1.51 -18.44
C ILE A 80 -15.64 1.07 -17.18
N ARG A 81 -16.17 0.10 -16.44
CA ARG A 81 -15.62 -0.35 -15.15
C ARG A 81 -15.06 -1.76 -15.28
N ALA A 82 -13.91 -2.00 -14.68
CA ALA A 82 -13.46 -3.35 -14.36
C ALA A 82 -14.17 -3.78 -13.07
N PHE A 83 -15.12 -4.71 -13.18
CA PHE A 83 -15.99 -5.13 -12.10
C PHE A 83 -15.94 -6.67 -11.93
N PRO A 84 -15.76 -7.19 -10.71
CA PRO A 84 -15.72 -8.63 -10.45
C PRO A 84 -17.12 -9.27 -10.53
N GLN A 85 -17.27 -10.36 -11.27
CA GLN A 85 -18.57 -11.05 -11.38
C GLN A 85 -19.00 -11.76 -10.11
N SER A 86 -18.05 -12.12 -9.24
CA SER A 86 -18.29 -12.76 -7.96
C SER A 86 -19.22 -11.96 -7.05
N HIS A 87 -19.29 -10.64 -7.24
CA HIS A 87 -20.24 -9.76 -6.56
C HIS A 87 -21.67 -9.83 -7.11
N ASN A 88 -21.85 -10.22 -8.38
CA ASN A 88 -23.19 -10.37 -8.98
C ASN A 88 -23.78 -11.77 -8.74
N ASN A 89 -22.93 -12.80 -8.60
CA ASN A 89 -23.36 -14.21 -8.57
C ASN A 89 -23.37 -14.82 -7.16
N ASN A 90 -23.42 -14.00 -6.10
CA ASN A 90 -23.35 -14.39 -4.69
C ASN A 90 -22.08 -15.12 -4.21
N VAL A 91 -21.15 -15.49 -5.10
CA VAL A 91 -19.86 -16.14 -4.77
C VAL A 91 -19.11 -15.38 -3.67
N TYR A 92 -19.01 -14.05 -3.81
CA TYR A 92 -18.34 -13.21 -2.82
C TYR A 92 -19.06 -13.25 -1.46
N SER A 93 -20.38 -13.06 -1.43
CA SER A 93 -21.15 -13.02 -0.19
C SER A 93 -21.17 -14.37 0.54
N GLU A 94 -21.24 -15.47 -0.20
CA GLU A 94 -21.16 -16.83 0.35
C GLU A 94 -19.78 -17.08 0.95
N PHE A 95 -18.72 -16.74 0.20
CA PHE A 95 -17.34 -16.90 0.67
C PHE A 95 -17.08 -16.12 1.96
N VAL A 96 -17.52 -14.85 2.02
CA VAL A 96 -17.39 -14.01 3.23
C VAL A 96 -18.13 -14.63 4.41
N SER A 97 -19.36 -15.11 4.20
CA SER A 97 -20.18 -15.71 5.25
C SER A 97 -19.57 -17.01 5.78
N VAL A 98 -19.20 -17.93 4.90
CA VAL A 98 -18.65 -19.25 5.25
C VAL A 98 -17.34 -19.12 6.02
N ASN A 99 -16.49 -18.17 5.65
CA ASN A 99 -15.18 -17.98 6.28
C ASN A 99 -15.19 -16.93 7.41
N ASN A 100 -16.35 -16.37 7.76
CA ASN A 100 -16.50 -15.31 8.78
C ASN A 100 -15.51 -14.13 8.55
N ILE A 101 -15.45 -13.63 7.32
CA ILE A 101 -14.48 -12.62 6.90
C ILE A 101 -15.00 -11.21 7.19
N LEU A 102 -14.13 -10.34 7.70
CA LEU A 102 -14.33 -8.90 7.77
C LEU A 102 -13.56 -8.21 6.63
N ASP A 103 -14.24 -8.01 5.51
CA ASP A 103 -13.63 -7.35 4.35
C ASP A 103 -13.27 -5.88 4.65
N ILE A 104 -12.03 -5.48 4.35
CA ILE A 104 -11.56 -4.10 4.46
C ILE A 104 -12.13 -3.17 3.39
N ARG A 105 -12.74 -3.72 2.32
CA ARG A 105 -13.37 -2.98 1.21
C ARG A 105 -12.44 -1.98 0.55
N ASN A 106 -11.19 -2.38 0.35
CA ASN A 106 -10.14 -1.56 -0.26
C ASN A 106 -9.42 -2.36 -1.36
N ASN A 107 -9.11 -1.70 -2.48
CA ASN A 107 -8.31 -2.28 -3.54
C ASN A 107 -6.83 -2.13 -3.19
N VAL A 108 -6.22 -3.16 -2.59
CA VAL A 108 -4.78 -3.18 -2.28
C VAL A 108 -4.05 -3.72 -3.50
N LEU A 109 -3.43 -2.83 -4.29
CA LEU A 109 -2.80 -3.15 -5.57
C LEU A 109 -1.32 -2.79 -5.55
N PRO A 110 -0.47 -3.47 -6.34
CA PRO A 110 0.94 -3.12 -6.45
C PRO A 110 1.09 -1.79 -7.19
N GLU A 111 2.16 -1.04 -6.90
CA GLU A 111 2.39 0.29 -7.48
C GLU A 111 2.52 0.27 -9.02
N ASN A 112 2.97 -0.85 -9.57
CA ASN A 112 3.14 -1.06 -11.01
C ASN A 112 1.89 -1.65 -11.71
N ALA A 113 0.73 -1.65 -11.05
CA ALA A 113 -0.51 -2.13 -11.65
C ALA A 113 -0.93 -1.26 -12.85
N ILE A 114 -1.27 -1.90 -13.97
CA ILE A 114 -1.91 -1.28 -15.13
C ILE A 114 -3.41 -1.28 -14.88
N LEU A 115 -4.03 -0.09 -14.75
CA LEU A 115 -5.42 0.05 -14.31
C LEU A 115 -6.29 0.78 -15.33
N CYS A 116 -7.15 0.02 -16.00
CA CYS A 116 -8.16 0.50 -16.95
C CYS A 116 -7.58 1.43 -18.02
N GLU A 117 -6.44 1.04 -18.59
CA GLU A 117 -5.92 1.70 -19.77
C GLU A 117 -6.80 1.37 -20.98
N ALA A 118 -6.99 2.33 -21.87
CA ALA A 118 -7.77 2.11 -23.08
C ALA A 118 -7.00 1.24 -24.07
N THR A 119 -7.67 0.28 -24.70
CA THR A 119 -7.03 -0.55 -25.73
C THR A 119 -6.77 0.24 -27.01
N ASP A 120 -5.75 -0.16 -27.76
CA ASP A 120 -5.47 0.42 -29.09
C ASP A 120 -6.68 0.32 -30.02
N THR A 121 -7.44 -0.77 -29.92
CA THR A 121 -8.67 -0.99 -30.67
C THR A 121 -9.72 0.09 -30.39
N LEU A 122 -9.91 0.47 -29.12
CA LEU A 122 -10.79 1.59 -28.76
C LEU A 122 -10.27 2.92 -29.31
N ILE A 123 -8.99 3.21 -29.08
CA ILE A 123 -8.38 4.48 -29.51
C ILE A 123 -8.49 4.66 -31.02
N ASN A 124 -8.17 3.62 -31.79
CA ASN A 124 -8.23 3.65 -33.25
C ASN A 124 -9.67 3.79 -33.75
N LYS A 125 -10.64 3.13 -33.11
CA LYS A 125 -12.06 3.27 -33.45
C LYS A 125 -12.56 4.70 -33.21
N LEU A 126 -12.22 5.29 -32.06
CA LEU A 126 -12.60 6.68 -31.73
C LEU A 126 -11.95 7.69 -32.69
N LYS A 127 -10.67 7.50 -33.05
CA LYS A 127 -10.01 8.32 -34.08
C LYS A 127 -10.70 8.20 -35.43
N GLY A 128 -11.12 7.00 -35.82
CA GLY A 128 -11.84 6.73 -37.07
C GLY A 128 -13.18 7.48 -37.19
N TYR A 129 -13.81 7.81 -36.06
CA TYR A 129 -15.04 8.62 -36.04
C TYR A 129 -14.81 10.11 -36.23
N GLY A 130 -13.56 10.61 -36.14
CA GLY A 130 -13.26 12.03 -36.24
C GLY A 130 -13.88 12.89 -35.14
N ILE A 131 -14.22 12.30 -33.99
CA ILE A 131 -14.85 12.99 -32.86
C ILE A 131 -13.82 13.59 -31.90
N TYR A 132 -14.23 14.63 -31.17
CA TYR A 132 -13.51 15.05 -29.98
C TYR A 132 -13.82 14.09 -28.83
N TYR A 133 -12.78 13.48 -28.25
CA TYR A 133 -12.91 12.59 -27.10
C TYR A 133 -11.79 12.78 -26.08
N ASN A 134 -12.08 12.40 -24.83
CA ASN A 134 -11.14 12.34 -23.73
C ASN A 134 -11.31 11.02 -22.99
N LEU A 135 -10.19 10.38 -22.69
CA LEU A 135 -10.10 9.14 -21.94
C LEU A 135 -9.43 9.43 -20.60
N GLN A 136 -10.05 8.98 -19.51
CA GLN A 136 -9.52 9.17 -18.16
C GLN A 136 -9.66 7.89 -17.35
N SER A 137 -8.54 7.29 -16.98
CA SER A 137 -8.48 6.17 -16.04
C SER A 137 -8.55 6.68 -14.61
N ASN A 138 -9.34 6.00 -13.78
CA ASN A 138 -9.44 6.27 -12.36
C ASN A 138 -9.32 4.95 -11.60
N VAL A 139 -8.60 4.97 -10.48
CA VAL A 139 -8.64 3.89 -9.49
C VAL A 139 -10.09 3.79 -8.99
N GLY A 140 -10.64 2.58 -9.01
CA GLY A 140 -12.06 2.34 -8.81
C GLY A 140 -12.45 2.40 -7.34
N ASN A 141 -13.74 2.61 -7.08
CA ASN A 141 -14.32 2.36 -5.76
C ASN A 141 -14.61 0.88 -5.63
N TYR A 142 -14.15 0.27 -4.54
CA TYR A 142 -14.44 -1.13 -4.22
C TYR A 142 -15.94 -1.45 -4.37
N PRO A 143 -16.33 -2.56 -5.02
CA PRO A 143 -15.48 -3.65 -5.51
C PRO A 143 -14.97 -3.47 -6.96
N SER A 144 -15.23 -2.34 -7.62
CA SER A 144 -14.60 -2.06 -8.91
C SER A 144 -13.11 -1.81 -8.73
N VAL A 145 -12.28 -2.52 -9.49
CA VAL A 145 -10.81 -2.36 -9.47
C VAL A 145 -10.41 -1.00 -10.03
N CYS A 146 -10.99 -0.65 -11.19
CA CYS A 146 -10.73 0.62 -11.87
C CYS A 146 -11.90 1.01 -12.78
N SER A 147 -11.85 2.22 -13.32
CA SER A 147 -12.76 2.67 -14.37
C SER A 147 -12.08 3.56 -15.40
N LEU A 148 -12.47 3.40 -16.66
CA LEU A 148 -12.15 4.30 -17.77
C LEU A 148 -13.39 5.15 -18.07
N GLN A 149 -13.23 6.47 -18.05
CA GLN A 149 -14.25 7.39 -18.52
C GLN A 149 -13.95 7.81 -19.96
N LEU A 150 -14.89 7.54 -20.85
CA LEU A 150 -14.90 8.06 -22.22
C LEU A 150 -15.86 9.24 -22.27
N LYS A 151 -15.32 10.45 -22.40
CA LYS A 151 -16.08 11.67 -22.69
C LYS A 151 -15.95 11.98 -24.17
N TYR A 152 -17.05 12.26 -24.84
CA TYR A 152 -17.05 12.53 -26.28
C TYR A 152 -18.17 13.48 -26.67
N GLN A 153 -18.03 14.11 -27.82
CA GLN A 153 -19.08 14.90 -28.45
C GLN A 153 -19.46 14.22 -29.78
N ALA A 154 -20.65 13.58 -29.79
CA ALA A 154 -21.20 12.99 -31.00
C ALA A 154 -21.91 14.06 -31.84
N SER A 155 -21.86 13.92 -33.16
CA SER A 155 -22.50 14.85 -34.11
C SER A 155 -24.00 14.53 -34.30
N ASP A 156 -24.39 13.27 -34.09
CA ASP A 156 -25.77 12.78 -34.17
C ASP A 156 -25.99 11.52 -33.31
N GLU A 157 -27.23 11.05 -33.25
CA GLU A 157 -27.64 9.87 -32.47
C GLU A 157 -27.10 8.55 -33.04
N THR A 158 -26.88 8.47 -34.36
CA THR A 158 -26.34 7.27 -35.02
C THR A 158 -24.91 7.03 -34.57
N GLN A 159 -24.06 8.06 -34.58
CA GLN A 159 -22.70 7.98 -34.12
C GLN A 159 -22.60 7.62 -32.63
N GLU A 160 -23.51 8.15 -31.79
CA GLU A 160 -23.60 7.76 -30.38
C GLU A 160 -23.92 6.27 -30.23
N ALA A 161 -24.91 5.77 -30.97
CA ALA A 161 -25.28 4.36 -30.96
C ALA A 161 -24.11 3.46 -31.38
N GLU A 162 -23.38 3.82 -32.44
CA GLU A 162 -22.22 3.04 -32.89
C GLU A 162 -21.08 2.99 -31.85
N ILE A 163 -20.82 4.09 -31.14
CA ILE A 163 -19.83 4.11 -30.06
C ILE A 163 -20.26 3.16 -28.93
N VAL A 164 -21.53 3.24 -28.54
CA VAL A 164 -22.09 2.40 -27.47
C VAL A 164 -22.04 0.92 -27.86
N ASP A 165 -22.45 0.57 -29.07
CA ASP A 165 -22.43 -0.79 -29.59
C ASP A 165 -21.01 -1.35 -29.66
N PHE A 166 -20.05 -0.52 -30.09
CA PHE A 166 -18.65 -0.91 -30.12
C PHE A 166 -18.11 -1.18 -28.71
N VAL A 167 -18.36 -0.29 -27.75
CA VAL A 167 -17.92 -0.46 -26.36
C VAL A 167 -18.59 -1.69 -25.73
N ASN A 168 -19.86 -1.98 -26.01
CA ASN A 168 -20.55 -3.18 -25.52
C ASN A 168 -20.01 -4.49 -26.11
N SER A 169 -19.60 -4.46 -27.38
CA SER A 169 -19.20 -5.67 -28.11
C SER A 169 -17.72 -5.98 -28.02
N ASN A 170 -16.90 -5.05 -27.53
CA ASN A 170 -15.45 -5.18 -27.50
C ASN A 170 -14.89 -4.99 -26.09
N LYS A 171 -13.78 -5.66 -25.85
CA LYS A 171 -12.95 -5.43 -24.69
C LYS A 171 -12.13 -4.15 -24.92
N VAL A 172 -12.49 -3.08 -24.22
CA VAL A 172 -11.97 -1.74 -24.50
C VAL A 172 -11.12 -1.15 -23.37
N ILE A 173 -10.94 -1.90 -22.29
CA ILE A 173 -10.02 -1.61 -21.19
C ILE A 173 -9.05 -2.76 -20.97
N THR A 174 -7.87 -2.43 -20.43
CA THR A 174 -6.86 -3.37 -19.96
C THR A 174 -6.63 -3.19 -18.46
N VAL A 175 -6.51 -4.30 -17.74
CA VAL A 175 -6.17 -4.36 -16.33
C VAL A 175 -5.13 -5.46 -16.13
N SER A 176 -3.93 -5.10 -15.71
CA SER A 176 -2.87 -6.07 -15.46
C SER A 176 -2.16 -5.78 -14.15
N TYR A 177 -2.05 -6.78 -13.30
CA TYR A 177 -1.24 -6.70 -12.08
C TYR A 177 -0.81 -8.08 -11.62
N ASN A 178 0.32 -8.12 -10.93
CA ASN A 178 0.85 -9.31 -10.27
C ASN A 178 0.98 -9.03 -8.78
N ILE A 179 0.35 -9.86 -7.97
CA ILE A 179 0.58 -9.90 -6.53
C ILE A 179 1.65 -10.94 -6.28
N SER A 180 2.74 -10.52 -5.66
CA SER A 180 3.82 -11.41 -5.29
C SER A 180 4.12 -11.27 -3.81
N THR A 181 4.39 -12.39 -3.13
CA THR A 181 4.99 -12.38 -1.80
C THR A 181 6.48 -12.63 -1.94
N SER A 182 7.27 -12.14 -0.99
CA SER A 182 8.63 -12.62 -0.92
C SER A 182 8.70 -14.03 -0.36
N ILE A 183 9.56 -14.85 -0.96
CA ILE A 183 9.86 -16.22 -0.55
C ILE A 183 10.90 -16.23 0.57
N THR A 184 11.73 -15.18 0.65
CA THR A 184 12.76 -15.07 1.69
C THR A 184 12.39 -13.90 2.60
N PRO A 185 12.07 -14.11 3.89
CA PRO A 185 11.73 -13.01 4.78
C PRO A 185 12.86 -11.99 4.86
N ALA A 186 12.53 -10.71 5.10
CA ALA A 186 13.52 -9.69 5.35
C ALA A 186 14.39 -10.10 6.53
N VAL A 187 15.71 -9.97 6.38
CA VAL A 187 16.63 -10.15 7.51
C VAL A 187 16.66 -8.85 8.27
N THR A 188 16.52 -8.93 9.60
CA THR A 188 16.38 -7.76 10.47
C THR A 188 17.42 -7.74 11.58
N MET A 189 17.74 -6.53 12.03
CA MET A 189 18.61 -6.21 13.16
C MET A 189 17.78 -5.73 14.35
N ASP A 190 18.01 -6.31 15.52
CA ASP A 190 17.34 -5.95 16.77
C ASP A 190 18.12 -4.85 17.50
N VAL A 191 18.03 -3.64 16.96
CA VAL A 191 18.69 -2.46 17.53
C VAL A 191 18.31 -2.25 19.00
N PRO A 192 17.04 -2.36 19.44
CA PRO A 192 16.67 -2.19 20.84
C PRO A 192 17.45 -3.10 21.79
N ASN A 193 17.61 -4.38 21.45
CA ASN A 193 18.35 -5.31 22.28
C ASN A 193 19.86 -5.06 22.25
N ILE A 194 20.43 -4.66 21.10
CA ILE A 194 21.83 -4.26 21.02
C ILE A 194 22.11 -3.03 21.90
N ILE A 195 21.26 -2.00 21.82
CA ILE A 195 21.41 -0.77 22.61
C ILE A 195 21.17 -1.03 24.09
N SER A 196 20.16 -1.83 24.45
CA SER A 196 19.93 -2.23 25.84
C SER A 196 21.13 -2.95 26.43
N ALA A 197 21.81 -3.80 25.66
CA ALA A 197 23.03 -4.46 26.10
C ALA A 197 24.18 -3.45 26.30
N LEU A 198 24.39 -2.52 25.37
CA LEU A 198 25.42 -1.48 25.50
C LEU A 198 25.19 -0.54 26.68
N VAL A 199 23.93 -0.22 26.98
CA VAL A 199 23.57 0.58 28.16
C VAL A 199 23.81 -0.21 29.45
N SER A 200 23.42 -1.49 29.48
CA SER A 200 23.69 -2.38 30.61
C SER A 200 25.20 -2.51 30.88
N ASP A 201 26.01 -2.54 29.83
CA ASP A 201 27.48 -2.58 29.91
C ASP A 201 28.11 -1.21 30.21
N SER A 202 27.29 -0.17 30.42
CA SER A 202 27.73 1.22 30.67
C SER A 202 28.61 1.79 29.54
N VAL A 203 28.42 1.32 28.32
CA VAL A 203 29.12 1.77 27.11
C VAL A 203 28.38 2.90 26.40
N LEU A 204 27.04 2.86 26.44
CA LEU A 204 26.15 3.94 26.01
C LEU A 204 25.41 4.55 27.18
N VAL A 205 25.16 5.86 27.11
CA VAL A 205 24.35 6.60 28.08
C VAL A 205 23.32 7.42 27.31
N LEU A 206 22.07 7.43 27.80
CA LEU A 206 21.02 8.27 27.24
C LEU A 206 21.12 9.69 27.78
N ASP A 207 21.32 10.67 26.90
CA ASP A 207 21.05 12.07 27.17
C ASP A 207 19.53 12.32 27.00
N THR A 208 18.83 12.45 28.11
CA THR A 208 17.37 12.64 28.13
C THR A 208 16.94 13.99 27.59
N ASP A 209 17.80 15.01 27.63
CA ASP A 209 17.47 16.36 27.18
C ASP A 209 17.56 16.46 25.65
N LYS A 210 18.48 15.69 25.04
CA LYS A 210 18.65 15.62 23.58
C LYS A 210 17.93 14.44 22.93
N ASN A 211 17.45 13.47 23.70
CA ASN A 211 16.95 12.17 23.20
C ASN A 211 17.98 11.44 22.32
N LEU A 212 19.24 11.46 22.74
CA LEU A 212 20.36 10.81 22.03
C LEU A 212 21.07 9.85 22.98
N TYR A 213 21.43 8.66 22.48
CA TYR A 213 22.42 7.82 23.12
C TYR A 213 23.82 8.31 22.72
N GLU A 214 24.68 8.50 23.70
CA GLU A 214 26.06 8.95 23.52
C GLU A 214 27.04 7.92 24.13
N GLY A 215 28.16 7.67 23.45
CA GLY A 215 29.23 6.83 23.98
C GLY A 215 30.53 6.97 23.20
N ASP A 216 31.62 6.46 23.76
CA ASP A 216 32.90 6.41 23.05
C ASP A 216 32.81 5.45 21.86
N ALA A 217 33.08 5.94 20.65
CA ALA A 217 32.90 5.17 19.43
C ALA A 217 33.71 3.86 19.42
N TYR A 218 34.94 3.89 19.92
CA TYR A 218 35.78 2.70 19.97
C TYR A 218 35.23 1.67 20.95
N LYS A 219 34.78 2.10 22.13
CA LYS A 219 34.16 1.20 23.11
C LYS A 219 32.85 0.61 22.61
N VAL A 220 32.00 1.41 21.97
CA VAL A 220 30.74 0.94 21.39
C VAL A 220 31.02 -0.15 20.36
N LEU A 221 31.85 0.13 19.35
CA LEU A 221 32.15 -0.84 18.30
C LEU A 221 32.85 -2.09 18.83
N PHE A 222 33.80 -1.93 19.77
CA PHE A 222 34.52 -3.05 20.36
C PHE A 222 33.63 -3.93 21.24
N GLN A 223 32.72 -3.33 22.02
CA GLN A 223 31.80 -4.08 22.87
C GLN A 223 30.73 -4.77 22.02
N SER A 224 30.14 -4.06 21.06
CA SER A 224 29.18 -4.63 20.11
C SER A 224 29.76 -5.84 19.37
N ALA A 225 31.05 -5.83 19.02
CA ALA A 225 31.71 -6.95 18.34
C ALA A 225 31.79 -8.24 19.16
N GLN A 226 31.56 -8.18 20.47
CA GLN A 226 31.53 -9.35 21.36
C GLN A 226 30.11 -9.92 21.53
N TYR A 227 29.09 -9.23 21.05
CA TYR A 227 27.71 -9.69 21.16
C TYR A 227 27.39 -10.78 20.15
N SER A 228 26.34 -11.54 20.47
CA SER A 228 25.86 -12.60 19.61
C SER A 228 25.43 -12.06 18.23
N SER A 229 25.82 -12.77 17.18
CA SER A 229 25.38 -12.51 15.81
C SER A 229 23.86 -12.48 15.65
N SER A 230 23.14 -13.23 16.49
CA SER A 230 21.66 -13.26 16.51
C SER A 230 21.01 -11.94 16.90
N LEU A 231 21.74 -11.02 17.56
CA LEU A 231 21.26 -9.67 17.84
C LEU A 231 21.35 -8.76 16.60
N PHE A 232 22.37 -8.99 15.76
CA PHE A 232 22.57 -8.21 14.55
C PHE A 232 21.76 -8.74 13.37
N ARG A 233 21.39 -10.03 13.41
CA ARG A 233 20.64 -10.71 12.36
C ARG A 233 19.73 -11.76 12.94
N ASN A 234 18.43 -11.64 12.68
CA ASN A 234 17.42 -12.62 13.13
C ASN A 234 17.54 -14.01 12.45
N ASP A 235 18.29 -14.14 11.36
CA ASP A 235 18.49 -15.40 10.62
C ASP A 235 19.77 -16.16 11.02
N LYS A 236 20.62 -15.59 11.88
CA LYS A 236 21.88 -16.21 12.32
C LYS A 236 21.78 -16.80 13.72
N THR A 237 22.51 -17.89 13.95
CA THR A 237 22.76 -18.42 15.29
C THR A 237 23.97 -17.75 15.95
N ASN A 238 24.13 -17.90 17.27
CA ASN A 238 25.19 -17.24 18.05
C ASN A 238 26.62 -17.65 17.62
N GLU A 239 26.77 -18.76 16.89
CA GLU A 239 28.07 -19.33 16.49
C GLU A 239 28.49 -18.91 15.07
N GLU A 240 27.59 -18.28 14.31
CA GLU A 240 27.85 -17.87 12.93
C GLU A 240 28.52 -16.50 12.87
N PRO A 241 29.57 -16.31 12.05
CA PRO A 241 30.22 -15.01 11.93
C PRO A 241 29.32 -13.99 11.23
N LEU A 242 29.36 -12.73 11.69
CA LEU A 242 28.77 -11.61 10.98
C LEU A 242 29.58 -11.25 9.73
N GLU A 243 28.88 -10.86 8.67
CA GLU A 243 29.51 -10.35 7.46
C GLU A 243 29.79 -8.86 7.59
N TYR A 244 30.72 -8.34 6.78
CA TYR A 244 31.04 -6.91 6.78
C TYR A 244 29.81 -6.02 6.50
N VAL A 245 28.87 -6.48 5.66
CA VAL A 245 27.65 -5.74 5.35
C VAL A 245 26.75 -5.55 6.58
N ASP A 246 26.70 -6.55 7.47
CA ASP A 246 25.93 -6.52 8.71
C ASP A 246 26.51 -5.47 9.66
N TRP A 247 27.84 -5.51 9.81
CA TRP A 247 28.60 -4.52 10.60
C TRP A 247 28.44 -3.11 10.06
N LYS A 248 28.56 -2.95 8.74
CA LYS A 248 28.41 -1.66 8.10
C LYS A 248 27.01 -1.09 8.37
N ARG A 249 25.96 -1.92 8.27
CA ARG A 249 24.59 -1.47 8.51
C ARG A 249 24.39 -0.98 9.95
N PHE A 250 24.95 -1.69 10.94
CA PHE A 250 24.93 -1.25 12.34
C PHE A 250 25.69 0.08 12.54
N ILE A 251 26.87 0.20 11.96
CA ILE A 251 27.69 1.42 12.03
C ILE A 251 26.96 2.61 11.40
N ASP A 252 26.30 2.40 10.26
CA ASP A 252 25.57 3.45 9.54
C ASP A 252 24.35 4.00 10.31
N LEU A 253 23.90 3.33 11.38
CA LEU A 253 22.84 3.86 12.27
C LEU A 253 23.34 5.04 13.12
N HIS A 254 24.66 5.18 13.23
CA HIS A 254 25.29 6.08 14.18
C HIS A 254 25.89 7.31 13.49
N GLU A 255 25.80 8.45 14.16
CA GLU A 255 26.54 9.64 13.79
C GLU A 255 27.83 9.73 14.61
N PHE A 256 28.89 10.22 13.97
CA PHE A 256 30.18 10.42 14.63
C PHE A 256 30.42 11.91 14.84
N SER A 257 30.53 12.30 16.11
CA SER A 257 30.98 13.64 16.48
C SER A 257 32.47 13.83 16.17
N THR A 258 32.91 15.08 16.13
CA THR A 258 34.32 15.44 15.95
C THR A 258 35.24 14.98 17.10
N SER A 259 34.68 14.55 18.24
CA SER A 259 35.42 14.07 19.42
C SER A 259 35.48 12.53 19.52
N ALA A 260 35.16 11.81 18.45
CA ALA A 260 35.04 10.34 18.45
C ALA A 260 33.97 9.80 19.43
N THR A 261 33.00 10.64 19.79
CA THR A 261 31.76 10.20 20.43
C THR A 261 30.80 9.75 19.35
N LEU A 262 30.27 8.54 19.51
CA LEU A 262 29.21 7.97 18.71
C LEU A 262 27.86 8.42 19.29
N LEU A 263 26.97 8.87 18.40
CA LEU A 263 25.65 9.39 18.70
C LEU A 263 24.60 8.53 17.99
N LEU A 264 23.50 8.20 18.68
CA LEU A 264 22.36 7.49 18.09
C LEU A 264 21.05 8.14 18.53
N ASP A 265 20.20 8.47 17.57
CA ASP A 265 18.86 8.97 17.86
C ASP A 265 18.03 7.90 18.59
N LYS A 266 17.37 8.30 19.70
CA LYS A 266 16.56 7.39 20.50
C LYS A 266 15.47 6.69 19.68
N ASN A 267 14.86 7.38 18.71
CA ASN A 267 13.82 6.77 17.86
C ASN A 267 14.40 5.68 16.95
N VAL A 268 15.65 5.83 16.50
CA VAL A 268 16.35 4.79 15.72
C VAL A 268 16.73 3.62 16.63
N ALA A 269 17.16 3.90 17.87
CA ALA A 269 17.49 2.87 18.86
C ALA A 269 16.30 1.98 19.24
N GLU A 270 15.08 2.47 19.07
CA GLU A 270 13.83 1.77 19.40
C GLU A 270 13.23 1.00 18.21
N GLN A 271 13.91 0.96 17.05
CA GLN A 271 13.41 0.35 15.82
C GLN A 271 14.14 -0.95 15.44
N VAL A 272 13.38 -1.91 14.91
CA VAL A 272 13.96 -3.05 14.18
C VAL A 272 14.35 -2.57 12.78
N VAL A 273 15.58 -2.84 12.36
CA VAL A 273 16.13 -2.36 11.07
C VAL A 273 16.23 -3.49 10.06
N GLU A 274 15.65 -3.31 8.88
CA GLU A 274 15.83 -4.24 7.77
C GLU A 274 17.25 -4.14 7.18
N ILE A 275 17.91 -5.30 7.04
CA ILE A 275 19.26 -5.48 6.49
C ILE A 275 19.18 -5.92 5.02
N THR A 276 18.32 -6.88 4.71
CA THR A 276 18.16 -7.38 3.34
C THR A 276 16.77 -7.09 2.83
N VAL A 277 16.71 -6.70 1.56
CA VAL A 277 15.46 -6.75 0.81
C VAL A 277 15.13 -8.23 0.59
N PRO A 278 13.89 -8.65 0.87
CA PRO A 278 13.44 -10.02 0.68
C PRO A 278 13.88 -10.62 -0.68
N GLY A 279 14.68 -11.69 -0.64
CA GLY A 279 15.31 -12.30 -1.82
C GLY A 279 14.37 -13.24 -2.57
N GLY A 280 13.87 -12.82 -3.73
CA GLY A 280 12.97 -13.64 -4.55
C GLY A 280 11.50 -13.45 -4.19
N SER A 281 10.66 -13.52 -5.22
CA SER A 281 9.22 -13.30 -5.10
C SER A 281 8.46 -14.42 -5.79
N GLU A 282 7.48 -14.99 -5.11
CA GLU A 282 6.53 -15.92 -5.70
C GLU A 282 5.29 -15.14 -6.12
N THR A 283 4.89 -15.29 -7.38
CA THR A 283 3.62 -14.73 -7.86
C THR A 283 2.47 -15.53 -7.27
N ILE A 284 1.70 -14.89 -6.41
CA ILE A 284 0.50 -15.46 -5.78
C ILE A 284 -0.68 -15.34 -6.73
N LEU A 285 -0.80 -14.20 -7.41
CA LEU A 285 -1.90 -13.93 -8.32
C LEU A 285 -1.43 -13.10 -9.49
N SER A 286 -1.79 -13.52 -10.70
CA SER A 286 -1.66 -12.72 -11.91
C SER A 286 -3.04 -12.48 -12.50
N VAL A 287 -3.42 -11.22 -12.69
CA VAL A 287 -4.65 -10.83 -13.37
C VAL A 287 -4.27 -10.14 -14.67
N ASN A 288 -4.82 -10.64 -15.77
CA ASN A 288 -4.70 -10.04 -17.10
C ASN A 288 -6.09 -9.97 -17.73
N PHE A 289 -6.71 -8.81 -17.54
CA PHE A 289 -7.93 -8.37 -18.19
C PHE A 289 -7.63 -7.11 -19.02
#